data_AF-A0A931DKS2-F1
#
_entry.id   AF-A0A931DKS2-F1
#
_cell.length_a   1.000
_cell.length_b   1.000
_cell.length_c   1.000
_cell.angle_alpha   90.00
_cell.angle_beta   90.00
_cell.angle_gamma   90.00
#
_symmetry.space_group_name_H-M   'P 1'
#
loop_
_entity.id
_entity.type
_entity.pdbx_description
1 polymer ?
#
loop_
_entity_poly.entity_id
_entity_poly.type
_entity_poly.pdbx_seq_one_letter_code
_entity_poly.pdbx_strand_id
1 'polypeptide(L)'
;MTFTVVGTPGERRTALFAAACRAAGLDEPRVVSWRDVLVGTGPEFAPGALVRIDSPGEDPEVDALLRGPGDPARVGGGAAWYAAFTAGLERIAAAAGRAGARLLNDAGEIAVMFDKRRCHARLSAAGVPVPDALPAVTGYAELRDRMAEAGTRRVFVKPAHGSSASGVVALQTAPGGRIRAVTSAAPAPAGYLNSLRVRAYETEAEVAALIDALAPDGLHVERWIPKAALGGRVLDLRVVVVAGRPTHAVVRTSRSPMTNLHLGGARGDLGAVRDALGEDGWRRALGVCARAAASFPGSLMVGVDLLVQIGWRRFAVGEVNAFGDLLPGLAGLPGGAAEGTDTYGAQVAAVLRRAEPAR
;
A
#
# COMPACT_ATOMS: atom_id res chain seq x y z
N MET A 1 22.80 -9.30 -17.69
CA MET A 1 22.04 -8.92 -16.46
C MET A 1 20.84 -9.83 -16.40
N THR A 2 20.63 -10.55 -15.30
CA THR A 2 19.54 -11.53 -15.20
C THR A 2 18.57 -11.12 -14.10
N PHE A 3 17.28 -11.07 -14.42
CA PHE A 3 16.23 -10.77 -13.45
C PHE A 3 15.60 -12.07 -12.93
N THR A 4 15.22 -12.06 -11.65
CA THR A 4 14.33 -13.04 -11.05
C THR A 4 13.19 -12.30 -10.36
N VAL A 5 11.95 -12.77 -10.50
CA VAL A 5 10.80 -12.25 -9.78
C VAL A 5 10.30 -13.28 -8.79
N VAL A 6 10.22 -12.90 -7.52
CA VAL A 6 9.44 -13.63 -6.52
C VAL A 6 8.02 -13.11 -6.58
N GLY A 7 7.07 -13.93 -7.04
CA GLY A 7 5.69 -13.52 -7.29
C GLY A 7 4.83 -14.69 -7.75
N THR A 8 3.55 -14.45 -7.97
CA THR A 8 2.63 -15.51 -8.44
C THR A 8 2.84 -15.79 -9.94
N PRO A 9 3.20 -17.04 -10.34
CA PRO A 9 3.39 -17.39 -11.74
C PRO A 9 2.12 -17.16 -12.57
N GLY A 10 2.27 -16.60 -13.77
CA GLY A 10 1.14 -16.36 -14.69
C GLY A 10 0.23 -15.18 -14.31
N GLU A 11 0.42 -14.57 -13.13
CA GLU A 11 -0.34 -13.38 -12.75
C GLU A 11 0.10 -12.13 -13.50
N ARG A 12 -0.80 -11.14 -13.47
CA ARG A 12 -0.63 -9.87 -14.18
C ARG A 12 0.69 -9.17 -13.87
N ARG A 13 1.15 -9.18 -12.61
CA ARG A 13 2.34 -8.43 -12.21
C ARG A 13 3.63 -9.06 -12.75
N THR A 14 3.74 -10.39 -12.70
CA THR A 14 4.89 -11.12 -13.24
C THR A 14 4.92 -11.01 -14.77
N ALA A 15 3.77 -11.12 -15.43
CA ALA A 15 3.64 -10.95 -16.88
C ALA A 15 4.00 -9.53 -17.35
N LEU A 16 3.55 -8.48 -16.67
CA LEU A 16 3.85 -7.09 -17.04
C LEU A 16 5.34 -6.76 -16.84
N PHE A 17 5.96 -7.24 -15.75
CA PHE A 17 7.40 -7.05 -15.56
C PHE A 17 8.23 -7.82 -16.61
N ALA A 18 7.83 -9.04 -16.97
CA ALA A 18 8.46 -9.78 -18.06
C ALA A 18 8.35 -9.07 -19.41
N ALA A 19 7.18 -8.47 -19.70
CA ALA A 19 7.00 -7.65 -20.90
C ALA A 19 7.93 -6.43 -20.90
N ALA A 20 8.11 -5.76 -19.76
CA ALA A 20 9.05 -4.65 -19.62
C ALA A 20 10.51 -5.07 -19.84
N CYS A 21 10.93 -6.24 -19.34
CA CYS A 21 12.25 -6.80 -19.63
C CYS A 21 12.46 -7.03 -21.13
N ARG A 22 11.50 -7.70 -21.80
CA ARG A 22 11.57 -7.96 -23.25
C ARG A 22 11.61 -6.68 -24.06
N ALA A 23 10.81 -5.68 -23.71
CA ALA A 23 10.80 -4.37 -24.36
C ALA A 23 12.15 -3.63 -24.23
N ALA A 24 12.91 -3.92 -23.16
CA ALA A 24 14.27 -3.41 -22.97
C ALA A 24 15.36 -4.29 -23.59
N GLY A 25 15.01 -5.32 -24.37
CA GLY A 25 15.97 -6.24 -25.00
C GLY A 25 16.63 -7.22 -24.03
N LEU A 26 16.02 -7.46 -22.86
CA LEU A 26 16.52 -8.38 -21.85
C LEU A 26 15.78 -9.73 -21.93
N ASP A 27 16.44 -10.77 -21.41
CA ASP A 27 15.81 -12.08 -21.22
C ASP A 27 14.60 -11.98 -20.28
N GLU A 28 13.66 -12.90 -20.48
CA GLU A 28 12.51 -13.04 -19.61
C GLU A 28 12.98 -13.39 -18.18
N PRO A 29 12.48 -12.69 -17.14
CA PRO A 29 12.87 -13.00 -15.77
C PRO A 29 12.44 -14.41 -15.37
N ARG A 30 13.30 -15.12 -14.65
CA ARG A 30 12.89 -16.35 -13.95
C ARG A 30 11.84 -15.99 -12.90
N VAL A 31 10.78 -16.79 -12.77
CA VAL A 31 9.79 -16.62 -11.71
C VAL A 31 10.00 -17.67 -10.63
N VAL A 32 10.02 -17.22 -9.38
CA VAL A 32 10.02 -18.05 -8.18
C VAL A 32 8.69 -17.81 -7.46
N SER A 33 7.94 -18.87 -7.17
CA SER A 33 6.61 -18.73 -6.59
C SER A 33 6.68 -18.40 -5.10
N TRP A 34 5.67 -17.68 -4.58
CA TRP A 34 5.54 -17.50 -3.13
C TRP A 34 5.28 -18.82 -2.40
N ARG A 35 4.62 -19.79 -3.05
CA ARG A 35 4.48 -21.14 -2.52
C ARG A 35 5.85 -21.73 -2.18
N ASP A 36 6.79 -21.71 -3.13
CA ASP A 36 8.16 -22.25 -2.93
C ASP A 36 8.97 -21.48 -1.89
N VAL A 37 8.66 -20.19 -1.66
CA VAL A 37 9.27 -19.42 -0.57
C VAL A 37 8.73 -19.85 0.80
N LEU A 38 7.43 -20.14 0.85
CA LEU A 38 6.73 -20.46 2.09
C LEU A 38 6.93 -21.93 2.50
N VAL A 39 7.11 -22.83 1.53
CA VAL A 39 7.32 -24.27 1.74
C VAL A 39 8.78 -24.67 1.50
N GLY A 40 9.32 -25.63 2.26
CA GLY A 40 10.62 -26.24 1.98
C GLY A 40 11.85 -25.46 2.48
N THR A 41 13.00 -25.65 1.81
CA THR A 41 14.33 -25.12 2.19
C THR A 41 14.60 -23.67 1.75
N GLY A 42 13.61 -23.02 1.11
CA GLY A 42 13.69 -21.65 0.59
C GLY A 42 14.09 -21.56 -0.89
N PRO A 43 14.00 -20.37 -1.49
CA PRO A 43 14.20 -20.19 -2.93
C PRO A 43 15.68 -20.26 -3.34
N GLU A 44 15.93 -20.59 -4.61
CA GLU A 44 17.27 -20.55 -5.21
C GLU A 44 17.37 -19.44 -6.25
N PHE A 45 18.46 -18.65 -6.17
CA PHE A 45 18.75 -17.57 -7.10
C PHE A 45 20.06 -17.82 -7.84
N ALA A 46 20.12 -17.38 -9.10
CA ALA A 46 21.36 -17.43 -9.87
C ALA A 46 22.38 -16.42 -9.31
N PRO A 47 23.70 -16.72 -9.36
CA PRO A 47 24.72 -15.80 -8.89
C PRO A 47 24.63 -14.42 -9.55
N GLY A 48 24.65 -13.35 -8.73
CA GLY A 48 24.57 -11.97 -9.22
C GLY A 48 23.22 -11.56 -9.83
N ALA A 49 22.17 -12.38 -9.71
CA ALA A 49 20.84 -12.05 -10.22
C ALA A 49 20.24 -10.83 -9.51
N LEU A 50 19.38 -10.11 -10.23
CA LEU A 50 18.58 -9.02 -9.68
C LEU A 50 17.20 -9.54 -9.32
N VAL A 51 16.86 -9.52 -8.04
CA VAL A 51 15.65 -10.14 -7.50
C VAL A 51 14.60 -9.08 -7.20
N ARG A 52 13.51 -9.08 -7.96
CA ARG A 52 12.32 -8.28 -7.68
C ARG A 52 11.35 -9.09 -6.82
N ILE A 53 10.99 -8.59 -5.65
CA ILE A 53 9.94 -9.18 -4.82
C ILE A 53 8.62 -8.50 -5.18
N ASP A 54 7.57 -9.26 -5.39
CA ASP A 54 6.21 -8.79 -5.64
C ASP A 54 5.22 -9.32 -4.60
N SER A 55 4.00 -8.82 -4.66
CA SER A 55 2.88 -9.28 -3.83
C SER A 55 2.67 -10.80 -3.97
N PRO A 56 2.35 -11.52 -2.88
CA PRO A 56 1.92 -12.91 -2.93
C PRO A 56 0.56 -13.14 -3.63
N GLY A 57 -0.07 -12.06 -4.11
CA GLY A 57 -1.27 -12.14 -4.94
C GLY A 57 -2.53 -12.52 -4.17
N GLU A 58 -3.51 -13.03 -4.91
CA GLU A 58 -4.79 -13.52 -4.37
C GLU A 58 -4.90 -15.06 -4.51
N ASP A 59 -3.76 -15.75 -4.58
CA ASP A 59 -3.69 -17.22 -4.63
C ASP A 59 -4.22 -17.82 -3.31
N PRO A 60 -5.31 -18.61 -3.33
CA PRO A 60 -5.91 -19.15 -2.12
C PRO A 60 -5.00 -20.09 -1.33
N GLU A 61 -4.11 -20.82 -1.99
CA GLU A 61 -3.17 -21.71 -1.33
C GLU A 61 -2.07 -20.92 -0.62
N VAL A 62 -1.57 -19.87 -1.27
CA VAL A 62 -0.61 -18.94 -0.64
C VAL A 62 -1.26 -18.17 0.52
N ASP A 63 -2.50 -17.70 0.38
CA ASP A 63 -3.23 -17.07 1.50
C ASP A 63 -3.39 -18.05 2.67
N ALA A 64 -3.70 -19.32 2.39
CA ALA A 64 -3.82 -20.34 3.43
C ALA A 64 -2.48 -20.61 4.14
N LEU A 65 -1.35 -20.62 3.41
CA LEU A 65 -0.02 -20.75 4.00
C LEU A 65 0.38 -19.55 4.85
N LEU A 66 -0.04 -18.34 4.46
CA LEU A 66 0.28 -17.12 5.18
C LEU A 66 -0.61 -16.91 6.41
N ARG A 67 -1.93 -17.09 6.25
CA ARG A 67 -2.96 -16.66 7.20
C ARG A 67 -3.69 -17.84 7.86
N GLY A 68 -3.42 -19.07 7.46
CA GLY A 68 -4.16 -20.27 7.86
C GLY A 68 -5.39 -20.54 7.00
N PRO A 69 -6.04 -21.70 7.15
CA PRO A 69 -7.22 -22.05 6.37
C PRO A 69 -8.41 -21.12 6.66
N GLY A 70 -9.23 -20.84 5.65
CA GLY A 70 -10.44 -20.04 5.80
C GLY A 70 -10.84 -19.33 4.51
N ASP A 71 -11.88 -18.49 4.61
CA ASP A 71 -12.32 -17.64 3.50
C ASP A 71 -11.25 -16.57 3.19
N PRO A 72 -10.72 -16.48 1.96
CA PRO A 72 -9.69 -15.49 1.61
C PRO A 72 -10.18 -14.04 1.74
N ALA A 73 -11.50 -13.80 1.69
CA ALA A 73 -12.09 -12.48 1.88
C ALA A 73 -12.18 -12.06 3.36
N ARG A 74 -11.82 -12.93 4.32
CA ARG A 74 -11.85 -12.58 5.75
C ARG A 74 -10.98 -11.37 6.05
N VAL A 75 -11.48 -10.51 6.93
CA VAL A 75 -10.77 -9.29 7.34
C VAL A 75 -9.73 -9.59 8.42
N GLY A 76 -9.99 -10.58 9.27
CA GLY A 76 -9.08 -11.02 10.33
C GLY A 76 -7.96 -11.95 9.87
N GLY A 77 -7.00 -12.23 10.76
CA GLY A 77 -5.81 -13.04 10.51
C GLY A 77 -4.61 -12.24 9.99
N GLY A 78 -4.72 -10.92 9.90
CA GLY A 78 -3.65 -10.05 9.41
C GLY A 78 -2.32 -10.21 10.16
N ALA A 79 -2.34 -10.46 11.47
CA ALA A 79 -1.12 -10.67 12.25
C ALA A 79 -0.40 -11.99 11.89
N ALA A 80 -1.15 -13.09 11.74
CA ALA A 80 -0.60 -14.37 11.30
C ALA A 80 -0.03 -14.25 9.87
N TRP A 81 -0.80 -13.63 8.97
CA TRP A 81 -0.37 -13.34 7.61
C TRP A 81 0.94 -12.56 7.59
N TYR A 82 1.04 -11.50 8.40
CA TYR A 82 2.22 -10.66 8.48
C TYR A 82 3.45 -11.43 8.96
N ALA A 83 3.32 -12.20 10.04
CA ALA A 83 4.41 -13.00 10.59
C ALA A 83 4.95 -14.03 9.56
N ALA A 84 4.05 -14.74 8.88
CA ALA A 84 4.43 -15.71 7.85
C ALA A 84 5.06 -15.01 6.63
N PHE A 85 4.50 -13.88 6.20
CA PHE A 85 5.02 -13.09 5.10
C PHE A 85 6.43 -12.56 5.40
N THR A 86 6.67 -12.01 6.59
CA THR A 86 8.00 -11.52 6.99
C THR A 86 9.02 -12.64 7.13
N ALA A 87 8.62 -13.81 7.63
CA ALA A 87 9.49 -14.99 7.61
C ALA A 87 9.85 -15.42 6.17
N GLY A 88 8.90 -15.33 5.23
CA GLY A 88 9.16 -15.54 3.81
C GLY A 88 10.15 -14.52 3.22
N LEU A 89 9.99 -13.23 3.55
CA LEU A 89 10.93 -12.18 3.16
C LEU A 89 12.35 -12.42 3.69
N GLU A 90 12.49 -12.87 4.93
CA GLU A 90 13.78 -13.24 5.53
C GLU A 90 14.44 -14.41 4.77
N ARG A 91 13.65 -15.43 4.39
CA ARG A 91 14.16 -16.55 3.56
C ARG A 91 14.65 -16.08 2.19
N ILE A 92 13.91 -15.18 1.54
CA ILE A 92 14.31 -14.57 0.26
C ILE A 92 15.62 -13.81 0.43
N ALA A 93 15.74 -12.96 1.46
CA ALA A 93 16.94 -12.18 1.72
C ALA A 93 18.16 -13.07 2.00
N ALA A 94 17.99 -14.11 2.81
CA ALA A 94 19.05 -15.07 3.11
C ALA A 94 19.50 -15.85 1.86
N ALA A 95 18.57 -16.29 1.03
CA ALA A 95 18.87 -16.95 -0.24
C ALA A 95 19.58 -16.02 -1.23
N ALA A 96 19.14 -14.77 -1.33
CA ALA A 96 19.80 -13.78 -2.18
C ALA A 96 21.24 -13.51 -1.72
N GLY A 97 21.45 -13.36 -0.41
CA GLY A 97 22.78 -13.19 0.17
C GLY A 97 23.73 -14.35 -0.13
N ARG A 98 23.26 -15.61 0.02
CA ARG A 98 24.07 -16.81 -0.31
C ARG A 98 24.47 -16.87 -1.79
N ALA A 99 23.59 -16.44 -2.68
CA ALA A 99 23.86 -16.40 -4.12
C ALA A 99 24.65 -15.16 -4.57
N GLY A 100 24.90 -14.18 -3.70
CA GLY A 100 25.39 -12.86 -4.14
C GLY A 100 24.41 -12.14 -5.07
N ALA A 101 23.13 -12.51 -5.03
CA ALA A 101 22.05 -11.84 -5.75
C ALA A 101 21.64 -10.56 -5.01
N ARG A 102 21.17 -9.56 -5.77
CA ARG A 102 20.78 -8.26 -5.22
C ARG A 102 19.27 -8.08 -5.26
N LEU A 103 18.67 -7.84 -4.11
CA LEU A 103 17.26 -7.46 -4.04
C LEU A 103 17.07 -6.06 -4.65
N LEU A 104 16.02 -5.89 -5.45
CA LEU A 104 15.59 -4.58 -5.96
C LEU A 104 14.76 -3.81 -4.93
N ASN A 105 14.11 -4.52 -4.02
CA ASN A 105 13.42 -3.94 -2.88
C ASN A 105 13.89 -4.64 -1.61
N ASP A 106 14.28 -3.85 -0.61
CA ASP A 106 14.77 -4.39 0.66
C ASP A 106 13.66 -5.12 1.43
N ALA A 107 13.96 -6.34 1.90
CA ALA A 107 13.00 -7.19 2.61
C ALA A 107 12.50 -6.53 3.92
N GLY A 108 13.39 -5.87 4.67
CA GLY A 108 13.02 -5.18 5.91
C GLY A 108 12.15 -3.96 5.66
N GLU A 109 12.41 -3.21 4.60
CA GLU A 109 11.57 -2.09 4.18
C GLU A 109 10.19 -2.52 3.69
N ILE A 110 10.10 -3.62 2.93
CA ILE A 110 8.82 -4.24 2.57
C ILE A 110 8.05 -4.60 3.84
N ALA A 111 8.70 -5.24 4.82
CA ALA A 111 8.06 -5.59 6.09
C ALA A 111 7.54 -4.35 6.83
N VAL A 112 8.27 -3.22 6.82
CA VAL A 112 7.79 -1.97 7.43
C VAL A 112 6.60 -1.39 6.66
N MET A 113 6.62 -1.39 5.33
CA MET A 113 5.50 -0.89 4.52
C MET A 113 4.21 -1.70 4.69
N PHE A 114 4.31 -2.98 5.07
CA PHE A 114 3.16 -3.83 5.38
C PHE A 114 2.60 -3.69 6.79
N ASP A 115 3.28 -2.99 7.71
CA ASP A 115 2.72 -2.64 9.01
C ASP A 115 2.48 -1.12 9.06
N LYS A 116 1.21 -0.72 8.97
CA LYS A 116 0.81 0.69 8.94
C LYS A 116 1.33 1.48 10.13
N ARG A 117 1.45 0.87 11.30
CA ARG A 117 1.94 1.54 12.52
C ARG A 117 3.43 1.83 12.38
N ARG A 118 4.21 0.86 11.92
CA ARG A 118 5.66 0.99 11.71
C ARG A 118 5.96 1.96 10.56
N CYS A 119 5.22 1.85 9.46
CA CYS A 119 5.34 2.74 8.31
C CYS A 119 5.02 4.20 8.72
N HIS A 120 3.89 4.42 9.41
CA HIS A 120 3.51 5.73 9.93
C HIS A 120 4.58 6.32 10.86
N ALA A 121 5.06 5.56 11.84
CA ALA A 121 6.09 6.01 12.77
C ALA A 121 7.39 6.39 12.05
N ARG A 122 7.83 5.59 11.07
CA ARG A 122 9.03 5.88 10.26
C ARG A 122 8.87 7.18 9.45
N LEU A 123 7.72 7.38 8.81
CA LEU A 123 7.43 8.59 8.03
C LEU A 123 7.36 9.84 8.93
N SER A 124 6.68 9.73 10.07
CA SER A 124 6.57 10.80 11.06
C SER A 124 7.95 11.22 11.58
N ALA A 125 8.80 10.25 11.95
CA ALA A 125 10.16 10.51 12.40
C ALA A 125 11.04 11.18 11.33
N ALA A 126 10.76 10.91 10.05
CA ALA A 126 11.42 11.56 8.92
C ALA A 126 10.84 12.95 8.55
N GLY A 127 9.87 13.47 9.31
CA GLY A 127 9.21 14.75 9.03
C GLY A 127 8.33 14.72 7.77
N VAL A 128 7.95 13.54 7.29
CA VAL A 128 6.97 13.39 6.22
C VAL A 128 5.58 13.67 6.81
N PRO A 129 4.76 14.56 6.21
CA PRO A 129 3.45 14.86 6.76
C PRO A 129 2.57 13.61 6.67
N VAL A 130 2.09 13.13 7.80
CA VAL A 130 1.14 12.02 7.96
C VAL A 130 -0.03 12.50 8.82
N PRO A 131 -1.21 11.84 8.78
CA PRO A 131 -2.27 12.13 9.73
C PRO A 131 -1.82 11.91 11.18
N ASP A 132 -2.31 12.72 12.11
CA ASP A 132 -2.06 12.47 13.54
C ASP A 132 -2.59 11.07 13.89
N ALA A 133 -1.78 10.26 14.57
CA ALA A 133 -2.20 8.93 15.04
C ALA A 133 -2.57 8.99 16.52
N LEU A 134 -3.59 8.22 16.90
CA LEU A 134 -3.86 7.96 18.31
C LEU A 134 -2.88 6.90 18.84
N PRO A 135 -2.67 6.83 20.17
CA PRO A 135 -1.97 5.70 20.80
C PRO A 135 -2.58 4.36 20.40
N ALA A 136 -1.81 3.28 20.60
CA ALA A 136 -2.30 1.93 20.37
C ALA A 136 -3.58 1.66 21.18
N VAL A 137 -4.50 0.91 20.57
CA VAL A 137 -5.77 0.50 21.18
C VAL A 137 -5.95 -0.99 20.97
N THR A 138 -6.51 -1.65 21.98
CA THR A 138 -6.73 -3.11 21.99
C THR A 138 -8.18 -3.51 21.81
N GLY A 139 -9.08 -2.54 21.66
CA GLY A 139 -10.50 -2.77 21.44
C GLY A 139 -11.28 -1.45 21.38
N TYR A 140 -12.60 -1.58 21.29
CA TYR A 140 -13.50 -0.46 21.10
C TYR A 140 -13.55 0.50 22.28
N ALA A 141 -13.61 -0.02 23.51
CA ALA A 141 -13.67 0.81 24.71
C ALA A 141 -12.46 1.74 24.79
N GLU A 142 -11.25 1.19 24.65
CA GLU A 142 -10.02 1.98 24.64
C GLU A 142 -9.98 2.97 23.46
N LEU A 143 -10.49 2.59 22.28
CA LEU A 143 -10.63 3.51 21.15
C LEU A 143 -11.49 4.73 21.51
N ARG A 144 -12.62 4.54 22.19
CA ARG A 144 -13.51 5.64 22.59
C ARG A 144 -12.83 6.55 23.62
N ASP A 145 -12.08 5.99 24.56
CA ASP A 145 -11.30 6.74 25.55
C ASP A 145 -10.20 7.57 24.87
N ARG A 146 -9.39 6.97 23.98
CA ARG A 146 -8.36 7.70 23.22
C ARG A 146 -8.93 8.80 22.35
N MET A 147 -10.10 8.57 21.75
CA MET A 147 -10.80 9.61 20.98
C MET A 147 -11.23 10.78 21.87
N ALA A 148 -11.72 10.51 23.09
CA ALA A 148 -12.12 11.52 24.05
C ALA A 148 -10.92 12.32 24.58
N GLU A 149 -9.85 11.63 24.99
CA GLU A 149 -8.58 12.23 25.44
C GLU A 149 -7.98 13.16 24.38
N ALA A 150 -7.98 12.74 23.11
CA ALA A 150 -7.48 13.55 22.00
C ALA A 150 -8.48 14.61 21.47
N GLY A 151 -9.69 14.68 22.03
CA GLY A 151 -10.75 15.58 21.56
C GLY A 151 -11.18 15.34 20.11
N THR A 152 -10.96 14.14 19.55
CA THR A 152 -11.29 13.82 18.17
C THR A 152 -12.60 13.06 18.07
N ARG A 153 -13.42 13.43 17.09
CA ARG A 153 -14.70 12.78 16.79
C ARG A 153 -14.70 12.01 15.49
N ARG A 154 -13.60 12.05 14.72
CA ARG A 154 -13.49 11.41 13.42
C ARG A 154 -12.12 10.77 13.26
N VAL A 155 -12.12 9.46 13.07
CA VAL A 155 -10.90 8.66 12.91
C VAL A 155 -11.07 7.65 11.80
N PHE A 156 -9.97 7.27 11.18
CA PHE A 156 -9.87 6.01 10.44
C PHE A 156 -9.26 4.97 11.37
N VAL A 157 -9.94 3.84 11.55
CA VAL A 157 -9.39 2.64 12.19
C VAL A 157 -9.00 1.67 11.08
N LYS A 158 -7.75 1.24 11.06
CA LYS A 158 -7.20 0.37 10.01
C LYS A 158 -6.57 -0.86 10.66
N PRO A 159 -6.86 -2.09 10.22
CA PRO A 159 -6.06 -3.25 10.57
C PRO A 159 -4.60 -2.99 10.18
N ALA A 160 -3.66 -3.30 11.07
CA ALA A 160 -2.25 -2.93 10.91
C ALA A 160 -1.66 -3.43 9.58
N HIS A 161 -2.06 -4.64 9.17
CA HIS A 161 -1.50 -5.36 8.02
C HIS A 161 -2.47 -5.51 6.84
N GLY A 162 -3.68 -4.92 6.91
CA GLY A 162 -4.69 -5.07 5.87
C GLY A 162 -4.33 -4.33 4.58
N SER A 163 -4.62 -4.89 3.41
CA SER A 163 -4.44 -4.23 2.10
C SER A 163 -5.79 -3.90 1.45
N SER A 164 -5.79 -3.12 0.37
CA SER A 164 -6.99 -2.81 -0.44
C SER A 164 -8.18 -2.25 0.36
N ALA A 165 -7.89 -1.54 1.46
CA ALA A 165 -8.86 -1.03 2.44
C ALA A 165 -9.75 -2.10 3.10
N SER A 166 -9.35 -3.37 3.08
CA SER A 166 -10.01 -4.44 3.82
C SER A 166 -10.01 -4.11 5.33
N GLY A 167 -11.20 -4.08 5.92
CA GLY A 167 -11.38 -3.78 7.34
C GLY A 167 -11.14 -2.33 7.75
N VAL A 168 -10.87 -1.41 6.81
CA VAL A 168 -10.75 0.01 7.16
C VAL A 168 -12.13 0.56 7.54
N VAL A 169 -12.17 1.28 8.66
CA VAL A 169 -13.39 1.86 9.22
C VAL A 169 -13.22 3.37 9.33
N ALA A 170 -14.04 4.12 8.59
CA ALA A 170 -14.18 5.55 8.80
C ALA A 170 -15.22 5.78 9.91
N LEU A 171 -14.74 6.03 11.13
CA LEU A 171 -15.56 6.19 12.32
C LEU A 171 -15.79 7.67 12.61
N GLN A 172 -17.05 8.03 12.84
CA GLN A 172 -17.48 9.34 13.29
C GLN A 172 -18.42 9.23 14.49
N THR A 173 -18.23 10.10 15.47
CA THR A 173 -19.12 10.27 16.61
C THR A 173 -19.64 11.70 16.71
N ALA A 174 -20.78 11.87 17.36
CA ALA A 174 -21.43 13.15 17.58
C ALA A 174 -22.13 13.19 18.95
N PRO A 175 -22.45 14.38 19.48
CA PRO A 175 -23.21 14.50 20.73
C PRO A 175 -24.55 13.75 20.67
N GLY A 176 -24.99 13.30 21.85
CA GLY A 176 -26.23 12.53 22.01
C GLY A 176 -26.09 11.05 21.64
N GLY A 177 -24.89 10.46 21.79
CA GLY A 177 -24.65 9.04 21.53
C GLY A 177 -24.66 8.65 20.04
N ARG A 178 -24.67 9.64 19.13
CA ARG A 178 -24.69 9.37 17.68
C ARG A 178 -23.34 8.86 17.22
N ILE A 179 -23.37 7.76 16.46
CA ILE A 179 -22.20 7.11 15.91
C ILE A 179 -22.47 6.68 14.46
N ARG A 180 -21.42 6.68 13.65
CA ARG A 180 -21.46 6.13 12.30
C ARG A 180 -20.09 5.57 11.92
N ALA A 181 -20.05 4.30 11.54
CA ALA A 181 -18.87 3.64 11.03
C ALA A 181 -19.11 3.23 9.57
N VAL A 182 -18.27 3.69 8.65
CA VAL A 182 -18.36 3.35 7.22
C VAL A 182 -17.21 2.43 6.85
N THR A 183 -17.51 1.23 6.34
CA THR A 183 -16.52 0.18 6.03
C THR A 183 -17.01 -0.74 4.91
N SER A 184 -16.13 -1.56 4.33
CA SER A 184 -16.50 -2.68 3.46
C SER A 184 -16.66 -4.02 4.21
N ALA A 185 -16.26 -4.07 5.49
CA ALA A 185 -16.40 -5.25 6.33
C ALA A 185 -17.88 -5.56 6.57
N ALA A 186 -18.24 -6.83 6.40
CA ALA A 186 -19.59 -7.35 6.56
C ALA A 186 -19.58 -8.54 7.53
N PRO A 187 -20.60 -8.71 8.39
CA PRO A 187 -20.63 -9.81 9.34
C PRO A 187 -20.82 -11.14 8.59
N ALA A 188 -20.19 -12.18 9.11
CA ALA A 188 -20.24 -13.55 8.63
C ALA A 188 -20.16 -14.51 9.83
N PRO A 189 -20.52 -15.80 9.69
CA PRO A 189 -20.52 -16.75 10.81
C PRO A 189 -19.18 -16.85 11.55
N ALA A 190 -18.06 -16.68 10.84
CA ALA A 190 -16.70 -16.75 11.39
C ALA A 190 -16.05 -15.37 11.66
N GLY A 191 -16.84 -14.30 11.73
CA GLY A 191 -16.35 -12.94 11.99
C GLY A 191 -16.78 -11.95 10.91
N TYR A 192 -15.82 -11.33 10.22
CA TYR A 192 -16.09 -10.35 9.17
C TYR A 192 -15.38 -10.68 7.85
N LEU A 193 -16.07 -10.45 6.74
CA LEU A 193 -15.53 -10.56 5.38
C LEU A 193 -15.50 -9.18 4.70
N ASN A 194 -14.51 -8.96 3.84
CA ASN A 194 -14.47 -7.79 2.96
C ASN A 194 -15.47 -7.97 1.82
N SER A 195 -16.64 -7.35 1.94
CA SER A 195 -17.71 -7.48 0.94
C SER A 195 -17.48 -6.67 -0.34
N LEU A 196 -16.39 -5.88 -0.41
CA LEU A 196 -16.09 -4.89 -1.45
C LEU A 196 -17.15 -3.79 -1.62
N ARG A 197 -18.26 -3.86 -0.88
CA ARG A 197 -19.36 -2.89 -0.87
C ARG A 197 -19.34 -2.11 0.43
N VAL A 198 -19.21 -0.80 0.32
CA VAL A 198 -19.22 0.10 1.46
C VAL A 198 -20.61 0.13 2.09
N ARG A 199 -20.68 -0.02 3.41
CA ARG A 199 -21.89 0.04 4.24
C ARG A 199 -21.67 0.94 5.45
N ALA A 200 -22.74 1.26 6.17
CA ALA A 200 -22.69 2.01 7.41
C ALA A 200 -23.26 1.17 8.57
N TYR A 201 -22.60 1.25 9.72
CA TYR A 201 -23.12 0.84 11.02
C TYR A 201 -23.39 2.08 11.84
N GLU A 202 -24.55 2.13 12.50
CA GLU A 202 -25.06 3.37 13.14
C GLU A 202 -25.42 3.18 14.61
N THR A 203 -25.18 1.98 15.17
CA THR A 203 -25.35 1.69 16.59
C THR A 203 -24.01 1.42 17.28
N GLU A 204 -23.88 1.79 18.55
CA GLU A 204 -22.66 1.60 19.33
C GLU A 204 -22.28 0.10 19.40
N ALA A 205 -23.27 -0.79 19.55
CA ALA A 205 -23.07 -2.23 19.65
C ALA A 205 -22.49 -2.85 18.37
N GLU A 206 -23.01 -2.46 17.19
CA GLU A 206 -22.46 -2.94 15.91
C GLU A 206 -21.03 -2.45 15.69
N VAL A 207 -20.76 -1.17 16.02
CA VAL A 207 -19.41 -0.62 15.88
C VAL A 207 -18.44 -1.27 16.85
N ALA A 208 -18.85 -1.49 18.10
CA ALA A 208 -18.04 -2.19 19.09
C ALA A 208 -17.65 -3.59 18.61
N ALA A 209 -18.65 -4.39 18.20
CA ALA A 209 -18.42 -5.74 17.69
C ALA A 209 -17.48 -5.76 16.46
N LEU A 210 -17.61 -4.79 15.55
CA LEU A 210 -16.71 -4.66 14.41
C LEU A 210 -15.28 -4.34 14.87
N ILE A 211 -15.09 -3.33 15.70
CA ILE A 211 -13.74 -2.90 16.13
C ILE A 211 -13.06 -3.99 16.96
N ASP A 212 -13.78 -4.63 17.88
CA ASP A 212 -13.26 -5.72 18.71
C ASP A 212 -12.91 -6.96 17.88
N ALA A 213 -13.62 -7.23 16.78
CA ALA A 213 -13.25 -8.30 15.85
C ALA A 213 -11.97 -8.01 15.06
N LEU A 214 -11.62 -6.74 14.85
CA LEU A 214 -10.41 -6.32 14.13
C LEU A 214 -9.20 -6.16 15.05
N ALA A 215 -9.44 -5.87 16.33
CA ALA A 215 -8.40 -5.52 17.28
C ALA A 215 -7.29 -6.57 17.48
N PRO A 216 -7.57 -7.90 17.47
CA PRO A 216 -6.55 -8.92 17.67
C PRO A 216 -5.39 -8.88 16.68
N ASP A 217 -5.60 -8.38 15.45
CA ASP A 217 -4.55 -8.25 14.44
C ASP A 217 -3.71 -6.98 14.59
N GLY A 218 -4.04 -6.14 15.58
CA GLY A 218 -3.48 -4.82 15.79
C GLY A 218 -4.18 -3.76 14.94
N LEU A 219 -4.44 -2.61 15.57
CA LEU A 219 -5.07 -1.46 14.93
C LEU A 219 -4.08 -0.31 14.76
N HIS A 220 -4.22 0.40 13.65
CA HIS A 220 -3.65 1.72 13.45
C HIS A 220 -4.80 2.73 13.33
N VAL A 221 -4.81 3.70 14.23
CA VAL A 221 -5.89 4.70 14.32
C VAL A 221 -5.33 6.06 14.00
N GLU A 222 -5.89 6.68 12.97
CA GLU A 222 -5.47 7.99 12.47
C GLU A 222 -6.63 8.97 12.54
N ARG A 223 -6.34 10.25 12.78
CA ARG A 223 -7.30 11.32 12.62
C ARG A 223 -7.79 11.34 11.18
N TRP A 224 -9.11 11.42 11.02
CA TRP A 224 -9.70 11.51 9.69
C TRP A 224 -9.42 12.89 9.08
N ILE A 225 -8.57 12.92 8.06
CA ILE A 225 -8.29 14.11 7.24
C ILE A 225 -9.39 14.32 6.18
N PRO A 226 -10.09 15.47 6.17
CA PRO A 226 -10.98 15.84 5.09
C PRO A 226 -10.19 16.10 3.80
N LYS A 227 -10.53 15.37 2.74
CA LYS A 227 -9.86 15.46 1.43
C LYS A 227 -10.48 16.55 0.57
N ALA A 228 -9.67 17.12 -0.32
CA ALA A 228 -10.15 17.92 -1.42
C ALA A 228 -11.13 17.12 -2.28
N ALA A 229 -12.04 17.84 -2.93
CA ALA A 229 -13.00 17.26 -3.84
C ALA A 229 -12.97 17.99 -5.18
N LEU A 230 -13.20 17.23 -6.25
CA LEU A 230 -13.34 17.73 -7.61
C LEU A 230 -14.55 17.04 -8.24
N GLY A 231 -15.46 17.81 -8.87
CA GLY A 231 -16.70 17.26 -9.42
C GLY A 231 -17.58 16.55 -8.39
N GLY A 232 -17.61 17.03 -7.14
CA GLY A 232 -18.38 16.44 -6.05
C GLY A 232 -17.84 15.10 -5.52
N ARG A 233 -16.62 14.70 -5.91
CA ARG A 233 -15.97 13.47 -5.47
C ARG A 233 -14.69 13.80 -4.71
N VAL A 234 -14.50 13.20 -3.55
CA VAL A 234 -13.22 13.32 -2.82
C VAL A 234 -12.13 12.58 -3.58
N LEU A 235 -10.88 13.02 -3.43
CA LEU A 235 -9.75 12.45 -4.16
C LEU A 235 -8.50 12.26 -3.31
N ASP A 236 -7.66 11.35 -3.77
CA ASP A 236 -6.24 11.26 -3.41
C ASP A 236 -5.40 10.95 -4.66
N LEU A 237 -4.08 10.91 -4.50
CA LEU A 237 -3.15 10.51 -5.54
C LEU A 237 -2.44 9.22 -5.13
N ARG A 238 -2.37 8.24 -6.04
CA ARG A 238 -1.36 7.18 -5.99
C ARG A 238 -0.20 7.62 -6.87
N VAL A 239 0.95 7.89 -6.26
CA VAL A 239 2.19 8.29 -6.94
C VAL A 239 3.19 7.15 -6.86
N VAL A 240 3.66 6.66 -7.99
CA VAL A 240 4.75 5.68 -8.04
C VAL A 240 6.07 6.44 -8.06
N VAL A 241 6.94 6.11 -7.13
CA VAL A 241 8.30 6.65 -7.03
C VAL A 241 9.27 5.54 -7.39
N VAL A 242 10.09 5.75 -8.42
CA VAL A 242 11.10 4.79 -8.88
C VAL A 242 12.47 5.44 -8.75
N ALA A 243 13.41 4.76 -8.09
CA ALA A 243 14.75 5.24 -7.80
C ALA A 243 14.76 6.65 -7.17
N GLY A 244 13.84 6.89 -6.23
CA GLY A 244 13.70 8.17 -5.52
C GLY A 244 13.01 9.28 -6.31
N ARG A 245 12.58 9.04 -7.55
CA ARG A 245 11.92 10.04 -8.41
C ARG A 245 10.44 9.68 -8.64
N PRO A 246 9.49 10.58 -8.39
CA PRO A 246 8.10 10.39 -8.81
C PRO A 246 8.02 10.21 -10.32
N THR A 247 7.52 9.07 -10.78
CA THR A 247 7.49 8.72 -12.20
C THR A 247 6.08 8.64 -12.76
N HIS A 248 5.10 8.22 -11.95
CA HIS A 248 3.71 8.05 -12.37
C HIS A 248 2.78 8.59 -11.29
N ALA A 249 1.62 9.09 -11.70
CA ALA A 249 0.56 9.48 -10.77
C ALA A 249 -0.81 9.11 -11.33
N VAL A 250 -1.69 8.59 -10.48
CA VAL A 250 -3.10 8.40 -10.81
C VAL A 250 -3.96 9.03 -9.72
N VAL A 251 -5.00 9.76 -10.15
CA VAL A 251 -6.01 10.30 -9.25
C VAL A 251 -7.00 9.19 -8.95
N ARG A 252 -7.31 8.96 -7.67
CA ARG A 252 -8.39 8.04 -7.28
C ARG A 252 -9.51 8.86 -6.62
N THR A 253 -10.72 8.73 -7.13
CA THR A 253 -11.88 9.52 -6.69
C THR A 253 -13.00 8.65 -6.14
N SER A 254 -13.74 9.15 -5.15
CA SER A 254 -14.87 8.43 -4.55
C SER A 254 -15.96 9.38 -4.06
N ARG A 255 -17.18 8.84 -3.91
CA ARG A 255 -18.29 9.49 -3.19
C ARG A 255 -18.30 9.14 -1.70
N SER A 256 -17.52 8.14 -1.30
CA SER A 256 -17.31 7.77 0.10
C SER A 256 -15.95 8.31 0.60
N PRO A 257 -15.71 8.28 1.92
CA PRO A 257 -14.42 8.69 2.48
C PRO A 257 -13.23 7.84 1.99
N MET A 258 -13.47 6.61 1.53
CA MET A 258 -12.46 5.69 1.01
C MET A 258 -12.37 5.80 -0.52
N THR A 259 -11.17 6.09 -1.02
CA THR A 259 -10.89 6.38 -2.44
C THR A 259 -10.30 5.18 -3.20
N ASN A 260 -10.11 4.04 -2.54
CA ASN A 260 -9.56 2.82 -3.12
C ASN A 260 -10.36 2.37 -4.35
N LEU A 261 -9.66 2.09 -5.45
CA LEU A 261 -10.29 1.66 -6.72
C LEU A 261 -11.07 0.34 -6.55
N HIS A 262 -10.60 -0.55 -5.67
CA HIS A 262 -11.27 -1.83 -5.35
C HIS A 262 -12.61 -1.66 -4.61
N LEU A 263 -12.90 -0.48 -4.06
CA LEU A 263 -14.16 -0.16 -3.37
C LEU A 263 -15.08 0.72 -4.22
N GLY A 264 -14.96 0.64 -5.55
CA GLY A 264 -15.74 1.45 -6.49
C GLY A 264 -15.20 2.87 -6.72
N GLY A 265 -13.95 3.13 -6.29
CA GLY A 265 -13.22 4.34 -6.68
C GLY A 265 -12.95 4.36 -8.18
N ALA A 266 -12.91 5.55 -8.78
CA ALA A 266 -12.65 5.72 -10.21
C ALA A 266 -11.35 6.49 -10.44
N ARG A 267 -10.66 6.21 -11.56
CA ARG A 267 -9.56 7.07 -12.02
C ARG A 267 -10.13 8.45 -12.32
N GLY A 268 -9.55 9.48 -11.72
CA GLY A 268 -9.89 10.88 -11.98
C GLY A 268 -9.03 11.49 -13.08
N ASP A 269 -9.35 12.74 -13.42
CA ASP A 269 -8.57 13.55 -14.35
C ASP A 269 -7.34 14.14 -13.64
N LEU A 270 -6.15 13.69 -14.05
CA LEU A 270 -4.88 14.20 -13.51
C LEU A 270 -4.60 15.64 -13.96
N GLY A 271 -5.01 16.03 -15.16
CA GLY A 271 -4.88 17.39 -15.67
C GLY A 271 -5.65 18.36 -14.80
N ALA A 272 -6.93 18.08 -14.57
CA ALA A 272 -7.77 18.92 -13.71
C ALA A 272 -7.25 19.03 -12.26
N VAL A 273 -6.67 17.95 -11.72
CA VAL A 273 -6.01 17.99 -10.40
C VAL A 273 -4.74 18.83 -10.40
N ARG A 274 -3.92 18.75 -11.47
CA ARG A 274 -2.74 19.60 -11.64
C ARG A 274 -3.11 21.07 -11.76
N ASP A 275 -4.17 21.38 -12.51
CA ASP A 275 -4.68 22.75 -12.67
C ASP A 275 -5.18 23.30 -11.33
N ALA A 276 -5.93 22.50 -10.57
CA ALA A 276 -6.43 22.90 -9.24
C ALA A 276 -5.31 23.10 -8.20
N LEU A 277 -4.22 22.33 -8.28
CA LEU A 277 -3.05 22.51 -7.42
C LEU A 277 -2.16 23.68 -7.86
N GLY A 278 -2.21 24.05 -9.14
CA GLY A 278 -1.20 24.86 -9.80
C GLY A 278 0.18 24.17 -9.85
N GLU A 279 1.11 24.75 -10.60
CA GLU A 279 2.45 24.15 -10.74
C GLU A 279 3.19 24.00 -9.41
N ASP A 280 3.16 25.03 -8.57
CA ASP A 280 3.82 25.00 -7.26
C ASP A 280 3.21 23.94 -6.34
N GLY A 281 1.87 23.83 -6.32
CA GLY A 281 1.18 22.81 -5.54
C GLY A 281 1.51 21.41 -6.02
N TRP A 282 1.56 21.20 -7.34
CA TRP A 282 1.96 19.94 -7.94
C TRP A 282 3.40 19.56 -7.60
N ARG A 283 4.35 20.49 -7.74
CA ARG A 283 5.76 20.28 -7.33
C ARG A 283 5.87 19.92 -5.86
N ARG A 284 5.15 20.62 -4.97
CA ARG A 284 5.13 20.28 -3.53
C ARG A 284 4.54 18.90 -3.27
N ALA A 285 3.46 18.52 -3.95
CA ALA A 285 2.83 17.21 -3.82
C ALA A 285 3.81 16.09 -4.19
N LEU A 286 4.46 16.18 -5.36
CA LEU A 286 5.48 15.22 -5.78
C LEU A 286 6.70 15.21 -4.85
N GLY A 287 7.10 16.37 -4.34
CA GLY A 287 8.18 16.49 -3.36
C GLY A 287 7.87 15.78 -2.03
N VAL A 288 6.62 15.79 -1.57
CA VAL A 288 6.19 14.99 -0.39
C VAL A 288 6.33 13.50 -0.69
N CYS A 289 5.88 13.03 -1.86
CA CYS A 289 6.02 11.63 -2.25
C CYS A 289 7.48 11.18 -2.36
N ALA A 290 8.35 12.03 -2.91
CA ALA A 290 9.79 11.75 -2.99
C ALA A 290 10.42 11.62 -1.59
N ARG A 291 10.06 12.50 -0.64
CA ARG A 291 10.53 12.39 0.76
C ARG A 291 10.00 11.14 1.47
N ALA A 292 8.75 10.77 1.22
CA ALA A 292 8.19 9.52 1.73
C ALA A 292 8.97 8.30 1.21
N ALA A 293 9.27 8.26 -0.09
CA ALA A 293 10.09 7.20 -0.67
C ALA A 293 11.53 7.20 -0.15
N ALA A 294 12.11 8.37 0.15
CA ALA A 294 13.45 8.47 0.74
C ALA A 294 13.55 7.86 2.14
N SER A 295 12.42 7.57 2.81
CA SER A 295 12.38 6.79 4.06
C SER A 295 12.61 5.29 3.83
N PHE A 296 12.66 4.85 2.57
CA PHE A 296 12.87 3.46 2.13
C PHE A 296 13.96 3.39 1.04
N PRO A 297 15.21 3.79 1.35
CA PRO A 297 16.29 3.90 0.36
C PRO A 297 16.74 2.56 -0.24
N GLY A 298 16.48 1.43 0.44
CA GLY A 298 16.75 0.08 -0.05
C GLY A 298 15.72 -0.40 -1.09
N SER A 299 14.64 0.35 -1.30
CA SER A 299 13.55 0.01 -2.22
C SER A 299 13.64 0.79 -3.52
N LEU A 300 13.77 0.07 -4.64
CA LEU A 300 13.78 0.68 -5.97
C LEU A 300 12.45 1.37 -6.28
N MET A 301 11.33 0.81 -5.83
CA MET A 301 10.00 1.34 -6.12
C MET A 301 9.10 1.28 -4.90
N VAL A 302 8.37 2.38 -4.67
CA VAL A 302 7.23 2.42 -3.74
C VAL A 302 6.06 3.17 -4.37
N GLY A 303 4.84 2.82 -3.97
CA GLY A 303 3.64 3.58 -4.27
C GLY A 303 3.17 4.39 -3.07
N VAL A 304 3.14 5.71 -3.20
CA VAL A 304 2.72 6.63 -2.14
C VAL A 304 1.26 7.04 -2.36
N ASP A 305 0.43 6.84 -1.35
CA ASP A 305 -0.94 7.35 -1.30
C ASP A 305 -0.94 8.73 -0.65
N LEU A 306 -1.04 9.77 -1.46
CA LEU A 306 -1.01 11.16 -1.04
C LEU A 306 -2.43 11.73 -0.92
N LEU A 307 -2.81 12.11 0.30
CA LEU A 307 -4.04 12.81 0.61
C LEU A 307 -3.86 14.30 0.33
N VAL A 308 -4.66 14.85 -0.57
CA VAL A 308 -4.78 16.29 -0.78
C VAL A 308 -5.88 16.81 0.15
N GLN A 309 -5.55 17.73 1.06
CA GLN A 309 -6.53 18.26 2.01
C GLN A 309 -7.45 19.30 1.38
N ILE A 310 -8.59 19.58 2.02
CA ILE A 310 -9.45 20.72 1.68
C ILE A 310 -8.60 22.00 1.55
N GLY A 311 -8.89 22.78 0.50
CA GLY A 311 -8.15 24.01 0.20
C GLY A 311 -6.88 23.80 -0.60
N TRP A 312 -6.53 22.56 -1.01
CA TRP A 312 -5.51 22.25 -2.01
C TRP A 312 -4.07 22.69 -1.68
N ARG A 313 -3.80 23.03 -0.41
CA ARG A 313 -2.50 23.57 0.03
C ARG A 313 -1.69 22.61 0.89
N ARG A 314 -2.36 21.70 1.61
CA ARG A 314 -1.73 20.75 2.53
C ARG A 314 -1.88 19.33 2.02
N PHE A 315 -0.87 18.53 2.33
CA PHE A 315 -0.78 17.13 1.95
C PHE A 315 -0.49 16.28 3.18
N ALA A 316 -0.91 15.02 3.13
CA ALA A 316 -0.48 14.00 4.07
C ALA A 316 -0.30 12.67 3.34
N VAL A 317 0.68 11.87 3.72
CA VAL A 317 0.86 10.51 3.23
C VAL A 317 -0.06 9.60 4.04
N GLY A 318 -1.04 8.99 3.36
CA GLY A 318 -1.98 8.06 3.98
C GLY A 318 -1.43 6.63 4.07
N GLU A 319 -0.54 6.24 3.14
CA GLU A 319 0.13 4.94 3.10
C GLU A 319 1.32 4.97 2.12
N VAL A 320 2.33 4.13 2.37
CA VAL A 320 3.38 3.79 1.40
C VAL A 320 3.34 2.29 1.15
N ASN A 321 3.22 1.91 -0.11
CA ASN A 321 2.97 0.54 -0.56
C ASN A 321 4.22 -0.02 -1.25
N ALA A 322 4.72 -1.16 -0.79
CA ALA A 322 5.84 -1.86 -1.44
C ALA A 322 5.49 -2.34 -2.87
N PHE A 323 4.21 -2.64 -3.12
CA PHE A 323 3.71 -3.18 -4.39
C PHE A 323 2.69 -2.24 -5.04
N GLY A 324 2.99 -0.94 -5.03
CA GLY A 324 2.07 0.10 -5.50
C GLY A 324 2.08 0.40 -7.00
N ASP A 325 2.82 -0.39 -7.78
CA ASP A 325 3.16 -0.22 -9.20
C ASP A 325 2.16 -0.81 -10.20
N LEU A 326 1.20 -1.65 -9.78
CA LEU A 326 0.23 -2.23 -10.69
C LEU A 326 -0.79 -1.19 -11.17
N LEU A 327 -0.42 -0.43 -12.20
CA LEU A 327 -1.23 0.64 -12.81
C LEU A 327 -1.28 0.47 -14.34
N PRO A 328 -2.00 -0.56 -14.84
CA PRO A 328 -2.07 -0.86 -16.26
C PRO A 328 -2.59 0.31 -17.09
N GLY A 329 -1.97 0.54 -18.24
CA GLY A 329 -2.32 1.62 -19.16
C GLY A 329 -2.01 3.03 -18.64
N LEU A 330 -1.24 3.16 -17.56
CA LEU A 330 -0.76 4.44 -17.07
C LEU A 330 0.66 4.69 -17.60
N ALA A 331 0.83 5.76 -18.37
CA ALA A 331 2.14 6.22 -18.80
C ALA A 331 2.81 7.11 -17.74
N GLY A 332 4.14 7.19 -17.78
CA GLY A 332 4.90 8.07 -16.92
C GLY A 332 4.60 9.55 -17.16
N LEU A 333 4.89 10.35 -16.14
CA LEU A 333 4.66 11.79 -16.13
C LEU A 333 5.43 12.47 -17.28
N PRO A 334 4.79 13.39 -18.03
CA PRO A 334 5.45 14.13 -19.11
C PRO A 334 6.68 14.90 -18.64
N GLY A 335 7.72 14.96 -19.49
CA GLY A 335 9.00 15.60 -19.19
C GLY A 335 9.84 14.88 -18.14
N GLY A 336 9.44 13.69 -17.69
CA GLY A 336 10.13 12.90 -16.68
C GLY A 336 10.94 11.73 -17.24
N ALA A 337 11.79 11.14 -16.41
CA ALA A 337 12.65 9.99 -16.78
C ALA A 337 11.90 8.67 -17.10
N ALA A 338 10.57 8.69 -17.07
CA ALA A 338 9.68 7.58 -17.37
C ALA A 338 8.60 7.95 -18.40
N GLU A 339 8.69 9.12 -19.03
CA GLU A 339 7.71 9.56 -20.03
C GLU A 339 7.51 8.50 -21.11
N GLY A 340 6.25 8.21 -21.44
CA GLY A 340 5.88 7.20 -22.44
C GLY A 340 6.08 5.74 -22.02
N THR A 341 6.68 5.48 -20.85
CA THR A 341 6.87 4.12 -20.31
C THR A 341 5.84 3.81 -19.24
N ASP A 342 5.58 2.52 -19.00
CA ASP A 342 4.78 2.09 -17.84
C ASP A 342 5.64 1.99 -16.56
N THR A 343 4.98 1.66 -15.45
CA THR A 343 5.61 1.56 -14.13
C THR A 343 6.70 0.48 -14.04
N TYR A 344 6.62 -0.58 -14.85
CA TYR A 344 7.59 -1.68 -14.86
C TYR A 344 8.77 -1.34 -15.77
N GLY A 345 8.52 -0.76 -16.94
CA GLY A 345 9.54 -0.21 -17.84
C GLY A 345 10.39 0.85 -17.15
N ALA A 346 9.78 1.72 -16.35
CA ALA A 346 10.51 2.70 -15.55
C ALA A 346 11.45 2.06 -14.52
N GLN A 347 11.05 0.95 -13.90
CA GLN A 347 11.88 0.18 -12.97
C GLN A 347 13.07 -0.46 -13.71
N VAL A 348 12.83 -1.14 -14.84
CA VAL A 348 13.88 -1.75 -15.65
C VAL A 348 14.88 -0.70 -16.14
N ALA A 349 14.41 0.42 -16.70
CA ALA A 349 15.25 1.52 -17.14
C ALA A 349 16.08 2.12 -15.99
N ALA A 350 15.51 2.23 -14.79
CA ALA A 350 16.25 2.72 -13.62
C ALA A 350 17.37 1.77 -13.18
N VAL A 351 17.16 0.45 -13.30
CA VAL A 351 18.20 -0.54 -13.02
C VAL A 351 19.31 -0.48 -14.07
N LEU A 352 18.97 -0.39 -15.35
CA LEU A 352 19.95 -0.31 -16.44
C LEU A 352 20.84 0.91 -16.30
N ARG A 353 20.27 2.10 -16.01
CA ARG A 353 21.05 3.33 -15.75
C ARG A 353 22.00 3.22 -14.56
N ARG A 354 21.68 2.41 -13.54
CA ARG A 354 22.57 2.18 -12.38
C ARG A 354 23.71 1.20 -12.69
N ALA A 355 23.58 0.42 -13.76
CA ALA A 355 24.58 -0.55 -14.19
C ALA A 355 25.57 0.04 -15.22
N GLU A 356 25.24 1.16 -15.85
CA GLU A 356 26.18 1.90 -16.68
C GLU A 356 27.30 2.51 -15.79
N PRO A 357 28.59 2.32 -16.11
CA PRO A 357 29.66 3.04 -15.43
C PRO A 357 29.42 4.55 -15.57
N ALA A 358 29.64 5.31 -14.49
CA ALA A 358 29.70 6.77 -14.58
C ALA A 358 30.77 7.12 -15.63
N ARG A 359 30.33 7.69 -16.77
CA ARG A 359 31.21 8.09 -17.87
C ARG A 359 32.11 9.24 -17.45
#